data_AF-A0AA38PN85-F1
#
_entry.id   AF-A0AA38PN85-F1
#
_cell.length_a   1.000
_cell.length_b   1.000
_cell.length_c   1.000
_cell.angle_alpha   90.00
_cell.angle_beta   90.00
_cell.angle_gamma   90.00
#
_symmetry.space_group_name_H-M   'P 1'
#
loop_
_entity.id
_entity.type
_entity.pdbx_description
1 polymer ?
#
loop_
_entity_poly.entity_id
_entity_poly.type
_entity_poly.pdbx_seq_one_letter_code
_entity_poly.pdbx_strand_id
1 'polypeptide(L)'
;YINYRMNARALKMRLRMRLCARKFERNRIEHSARRQQYNERKIQDQTEDSVKRRDPGIQKLARSYNKHVSDMLELIRRRQAPRNAVAPLPIALKGLFNLDVDDNIWEDIGLNDDDDEGPPPWLSSERVRKGIKGILLRDRSDEELRRLRHEMRAMREWMREEWELLLRAIDGVKASGMFLHSTFVCQYSCLFFQVT
;
A
#
# COMPACT_ATOMS: atom_id res chain seq x y z
N TYR A 1 6.03 -3.51 -1.49
CA TYR A 1 6.41 -4.86 -1.96
C TYR A 1 5.23 -5.51 -2.67
N ILE A 2 4.11 -5.70 -1.99
CA ILE A 2 2.92 -6.42 -2.49
C ILE A 2 2.37 -5.85 -3.82
N ASN A 3 2.23 -4.51 -3.93
CA ASN A 3 1.80 -3.87 -5.18
C ASN A 3 2.75 -4.15 -6.36
N TYR A 4 4.06 -4.08 -6.12
CA TYR A 4 5.07 -4.38 -7.14
C TYR A 4 5.00 -5.84 -7.58
N ARG A 5 4.78 -6.76 -6.64
CA ARG A 5 4.59 -8.19 -6.91
C ARG A 5 3.37 -8.46 -7.79
N MET A 6 2.22 -7.86 -7.46
CA MET A 6 1.00 -7.98 -8.28
C MET A 6 1.20 -7.46 -9.70
N ASN A 7 1.76 -6.27 -9.83
CA ASN A 7 2.01 -5.65 -11.12
C ASN A 7 3.01 -6.49 -11.93
N ALA A 8 4.06 -7.01 -11.29
CA ALA A 8 5.02 -7.92 -11.91
C ALA A 8 4.33 -9.20 -12.40
N ARG A 9 3.45 -9.83 -11.62
CA ARG A 9 2.68 -11.02 -12.04
C ARG A 9 1.82 -10.72 -13.27
N ALA A 10 1.07 -9.63 -13.26
CA ALA A 10 0.25 -9.21 -14.39
C ALA A 10 1.07 -8.94 -15.66
N LEU A 11 2.23 -8.28 -15.52
CA LEU A 11 3.14 -8.03 -16.63
C LEU A 11 3.75 -9.32 -17.16
N LYS A 12 4.15 -10.25 -16.29
CA LYS A 12 4.70 -11.55 -16.66
C LYS A 12 3.69 -12.37 -17.45
N MET A 13 2.43 -12.41 -17.01
CA MET A 13 1.34 -13.07 -17.73
C MET A 13 1.13 -12.48 -19.14
N ARG A 14 1.08 -11.15 -19.25
CA ARG A 14 0.96 -10.48 -20.56
C ARG A 14 2.18 -10.74 -21.46
N LEU A 15 3.37 -10.77 -20.88
CA LEU A 15 4.61 -11.03 -21.60
C LEU A 15 4.61 -12.47 -22.16
N ARG A 16 4.24 -13.47 -21.36
CA ARG A 16 4.06 -14.86 -21.80
C ARG A 16 3.08 -14.94 -22.96
N MET A 17 1.89 -14.36 -22.83
CA MET A 17 0.88 -14.36 -23.90
C MET A 17 1.42 -13.77 -25.21
N ARG A 18 2.11 -12.63 -25.15
CA ARG A 18 2.65 -11.99 -26.35
C ARG A 18 3.80 -12.76 -26.98
N LEU A 19 4.66 -13.37 -26.18
CA LEU A 19 5.76 -14.19 -26.68
C LEU A 19 5.25 -15.47 -27.33
N CYS A 20 4.26 -16.13 -26.73
CA CYS A 20 3.59 -17.28 -27.34
C CYS A 20 2.92 -16.87 -28.67
N ALA A 21 2.12 -15.80 -28.67
CA ALA A 21 1.46 -15.30 -29.88
C ALA A 21 2.46 -15.01 -31.01
N ARG A 22 3.58 -14.35 -30.69
CA ARG A 22 4.67 -14.09 -31.64
C ARG A 22 5.31 -15.38 -32.16
N LYS A 23 5.58 -16.36 -31.29
CA LYS A 23 6.14 -17.67 -31.67
C LYS A 23 5.20 -18.41 -32.63
N PHE A 24 3.91 -18.43 -32.35
CA PHE A 24 2.89 -19.02 -33.23
C PHE A 24 2.78 -18.30 -34.56
N GLU A 25 2.79 -16.96 -34.56
CA GLU A 25 2.78 -16.15 -35.78
C GLU A 25 3.99 -16.47 -36.66
N ARG A 26 5.19 -16.57 -36.06
CA ARG A 26 6.42 -16.95 -36.78
C ARG A 26 6.37 -18.37 -37.35
N ASN A 27 5.94 -19.34 -36.54
CA ASN A 27 5.80 -20.74 -36.98
C ASN A 27 4.80 -20.89 -38.12
N ARG A 28 3.68 -20.14 -38.08
CA ARG A 28 2.66 -20.16 -39.12
C ARG A 28 3.22 -19.72 -40.47
N ILE A 29 4.06 -18.69 -40.47
CA ILE A 29 4.74 -18.18 -41.68
C ILE A 29 5.68 -19.24 -42.23
N GLU A 30 6.52 -19.82 -41.38
CA GLU A 30 7.49 -20.85 -41.78
C GLU A 30 6.80 -22.05 -42.44
N HIS A 31 5.65 -22.47 -41.89
CA HIS A 31 4.86 -23.56 -42.46
C HIS A 31 4.15 -23.17 -43.77
N SER A 32 3.65 -21.95 -43.90
CA SER A 32 3.04 -21.48 -45.14
C SER A 32 4.07 -21.26 -46.27
N ALA A 33 5.27 -20.79 -45.92
CA ALA A 33 6.38 -20.56 -46.84
C ALA A 33 6.81 -21.87 -47.50
N ARG A 34 6.99 -22.94 -46.69
CA ARG A 34 7.24 -24.31 -47.19
C ARG A 34 6.16 -24.83 -48.16
N ARG A 35 4.94 -24.30 -48.13
CA ARG A 35 3.79 -24.76 -48.94
C ARG A 35 3.55 -23.92 -50.20
N GLN A 36 3.98 -22.65 -50.25
CA GLN A 36 3.75 -21.73 -51.38
C GLN A 36 5.07 -21.18 -51.94
N GLN A 37 5.63 -21.85 -52.95
CA GLN A 37 6.92 -21.48 -53.57
C GLN A 37 6.89 -20.18 -54.42
N TYR A 38 5.73 -19.72 -54.89
CA TYR A 38 5.65 -18.66 -55.92
C TYR A 38 5.44 -17.23 -55.38
N ASN A 39 4.99 -17.06 -54.13
CA ASN A 39 4.73 -15.75 -53.48
C ASN A 39 5.44 -15.59 -52.11
N GLU A 40 6.42 -16.44 -51.83
CA GLU A 40 7.03 -16.64 -50.51
C GLU A 40 7.64 -15.37 -49.92
N ARG A 41 8.47 -14.65 -50.71
CA ARG A 41 9.23 -13.48 -50.24
C ARG A 41 8.35 -12.33 -49.77
N LYS A 42 7.29 -11.99 -50.54
CA LYS A 42 6.42 -10.86 -50.23
C LYS A 42 5.57 -11.08 -48.97
N ILE A 43 5.08 -12.31 -48.77
CA ILE A 43 4.33 -12.70 -47.57
C ILE A 43 5.24 -12.74 -46.34
N GLN A 44 6.47 -13.25 -46.53
CA GLN A 44 7.49 -13.27 -45.50
C GLN A 44 7.88 -11.84 -45.06
N ASP A 45 8.20 -10.95 -46.01
CA ASP A 45 8.60 -9.56 -45.72
C ASP A 45 7.52 -8.79 -44.96
N GLN A 46 6.25 -8.85 -45.42
CA GLN A 46 5.13 -8.15 -44.78
C GLN A 46 4.90 -8.61 -43.34
N THR A 47 5.08 -9.90 -43.08
CA THR A 47 4.83 -10.48 -41.77
C THR A 47 6.04 -10.33 -40.85
N GLU A 48 7.26 -10.44 -41.38
CA GLU A 48 8.48 -10.06 -40.66
C GLU A 48 8.43 -8.60 -40.20
N ASP A 49 7.97 -7.69 -41.06
CA ASP A 49 7.78 -6.29 -40.70
C ASP A 49 6.72 -6.13 -39.60
N SER A 50 5.62 -6.86 -39.71
CA SER A 50 4.55 -6.86 -38.70
C SER A 50 5.02 -7.38 -37.34
N VAL A 51 5.86 -8.43 -37.33
CA VAL A 51 6.49 -8.98 -36.14
C VAL A 51 7.51 -8.00 -35.56
N LYS A 52 8.43 -7.47 -36.38
CA LYS A 52 9.45 -6.48 -35.99
C LYS A 52 8.83 -5.22 -35.38
N ARG A 53 7.67 -4.78 -35.87
CA ARG A 53 6.92 -3.63 -35.30
C ARG A 53 6.40 -3.90 -33.88
N ARG A 54 6.11 -5.15 -33.51
CA ARG A 54 5.59 -5.54 -32.19
C ARG A 54 6.71 -5.79 -31.16
N ASP A 55 7.91 -6.12 -31.63
CA ASP A 55 9.08 -6.43 -30.79
C ASP A 55 9.43 -5.36 -29.74
N PRO A 56 9.45 -4.05 -30.07
CA PRO A 56 9.71 -3.01 -29.08
C PRO A 56 8.68 -2.98 -27.95
N GLY A 57 7.40 -3.29 -28.27
CA GLY A 57 6.33 -3.36 -27.28
C GLY A 57 6.51 -4.54 -26.31
N ILE A 58 6.97 -5.68 -26.81
CA ILE A 58 7.28 -6.87 -25.99
C ILE A 58 8.50 -6.59 -25.10
N GLN A 59 9.57 -6.00 -25.66
CA GLN A 59 10.74 -5.59 -24.88
C GLN A 59 10.40 -4.55 -23.81
N LYS A 60 9.48 -3.61 -24.09
CA LYS A 60 9.01 -2.63 -23.10
C LYS A 60 8.32 -3.30 -21.91
N LEU A 61 7.51 -4.34 -22.16
CA LEU A 61 6.89 -5.13 -21.09
C LEU A 61 7.95 -5.84 -20.24
N ALA A 62 8.94 -6.48 -20.88
CA ALA A 62 10.03 -7.14 -20.16
C ALA A 62 10.85 -6.16 -19.30
N ARG A 63 11.17 -4.97 -19.84
CA ARG A 63 11.84 -3.89 -19.06
C ARG A 63 11.01 -3.43 -17.87
N SER A 64 9.71 -3.23 -18.06
CA SER A 64 8.80 -2.82 -16.98
C SER A 64 8.67 -3.90 -15.89
N TYR A 65 8.65 -5.17 -16.28
CA TYR A 65 8.70 -6.29 -15.34
C TYR A 65 10.00 -6.26 -14.52
N ASN A 66 11.15 -6.20 -15.20
CA ASN A 66 12.46 -6.17 -14.53
C ASN A 66 12.60 -4.97 -13.58
N LYS A 67 12.01 -3.82 -13.92
CA LYS A 67 11.96 -2.67 -13.01
C LYS A 67 11.25 -3.01 -11.70
N HIS A 68 10.06 -3.63 -11.77
CA HIS A 68 9.35 -4.04 -10.56
C HIS A 68 10.10 -5.12 -9.77
N VAL A 69 10.83 -6.01 -10.43
CA VAL A 69 11.73 -6.96 -9.77
C VAL A 69 12.82 -6.25 -8.98
N SER A 70 13.49 -5.25 -9.58
CA SER A 70 14.48 -4.42 -8.89
C SER A 70 13.89 -3.67 -7.70
N ASP A 71 12.70 -3.06 -7.86
CA ASP A 71 11.99 -2.37 -6.78
C ASP A 71 11.67 -3.34 -5.63
N MET A 72 11.27 -4.58 -5.93
CA MET A 72 11.02 -5.62 -4.92
C MET A 72 12.29 -6.01 -4.17
N LEU A 73 13.40 -6.23 -4.88
CA LEU A 73 14.70 -6.54 -4.28
C LEU A 73 15.19 -5.43 -3.35
N GLU A 74 14.99 -4.17 -3.74
CA GLU A 74 15.34 -3.03 -2.91
C GLU A 74 14.51 -2.98 -1.61
N LEU A 75 13.21 -3.26 -1.70
CA LEU A 75 12.34 -3.30 -0.51
C LEU A 75 12.69 -4.47 0.43
N ILE A 76 13.10 -5.62 -0.11
CA ILE A 76 13.61 -6.73 0.70
C ILE A 76 14.89 -6.30 1.42
N ARG A 77 15.84 -5.68 0.70
CA ARG A 77 17.11 -5.19 1.28
C ARG A 77 16.87 -4.19 2.42
N ARG A 78 15.88 -3.31 2.27
CA ARG A 78 15.47 -2.32 3.28
C ARG A 78 14.63 -2.90 4.42
N ARG A 79 14.36 -4.22 4.45
CA ARG A 79 13.48 -4.91 5.40
C ARG A 79 12.06 -4.32 5.48
N GLN A 80 11.58 -3.75 4.36
CA GLN A 80 10.23 -3.21 4.21
C GLN A 80 9.28 -4.19 3.49
N ALA A 81 9.79 -5.39 3.17
CA ALA A 81 9.01 -6.49 2.64
C ALA A 81 8.49 -7.40 3.77
N PRO A 82 7.41 -8.16 3.54
CA PRO A 82 6.92 -9.18 4.46
C PRO A 82 8.02 -10.18 4.87
N ARG A 83 7.87 -10.81 6.04
CA ARG A 83 8.81 -11.83 6.52
C ARG A 83 8.87 -12.97 5.50
N ASN A 84 10.07 -13.43 5.16
CA ASN A 84 10.35 -14.45 4.14
C ASN A 84 9.93 -14.09 2.71
N ALA A 85 9.81 -12.80 2.39
CA ALA A 85 9.56 -12.35 1.03
C ALA A 85 10.73 -12.72 0.07
N VAL A 86 10.40 -13.46 -0.99
CA VAL A 86 11.33 -13.83 -2.06
C VAL A 86 10.97 -13.06 -3.32
N ALA A 87 11.93 -12.32 -3.88
CA ALA A 87 11.74 -11.64 -5.17
C ALA A 87 11.89 -12.62 -6.33
N PRO A 88 11.10 -12.47 -7.41
CA PRO A 88 11.25 -13.26 -8.63
C PRO A 88 12.53 -12.92 -9.38
N LEU A 89 12.95 -13.83 -10.27
CA LEU A 89 14.11 -13.61 -11.13
C LEU A 89 13.80 -12.60 -12.26
N PRO A 90 14.78 -11.74 -12.61
CA PRO A 90 14.68 -10.87 -13.77
C PRO A 90 14.76 -11.68 -15.07
N ILE A 91 14.10 -11.18 -16.12
CA ILE A 91 14.08 -11.79 -17.44
C ILE A 91 15.21 -11.18 -18.29
N ALA A 92 16.02 -12.04 -18.89
CA ALA A 92 17.05 -11.61 -19.82
C ALA A 92 16.42 -11.00 -21.08
N LEU A 93 16.81 -9.77 -21.41
CA LEU A 93 16.34 -9.10 -22.64
C LEU A 93 17.06 -9.64 -23.88
N LYS A 94 18.31 -10.08 -23.72
CA LYS A 94 19.09 -10.73 -24.76
C LYS A 94 18.54 -12.15 -24.94
N GLY A 95 18.15 -12.51 -26.16
CA GLY A 95 17.58 -13.82 -26.44
C GLY A 95 16.12 -14.00 -26.01
N LEU A 96 15.43 -12.94 -25.55
CA LEU A 96 14.01 -12.97 -25.12
C LEU A 96 13.06 -13.66 -26.11
N PHE A 97 13.43 -13.67 -27.37
CA PHE A 97 12.65 -14.16 -28.49
C PHE A 97 12.94 -15.60 -28.90
N ASN A 98 13.99 -16.22 -28.36
CA ASN A 98 14.35 -17.61 -28.63
C ASN A 98 13.40 -18.57 -27.91
N LEU A 99 12.93 -18.17 -26.73
CA LEU A 99 11.89 -18.85 -25.94
C LEU A 99 12.23 -20.32 -25.70
N ASP A 100 13.24 -20.55 -24.86
CA ASP A 100 13.65 -21.87 -24.41
C ASP A 100 12.79 -22.35 -23.24
N VAL A 101 12.78 -23.66 -23.00
CA VAL A 101 12.02 -24.29 -21.90
C VAL A 101 12.59 -23.90 -20.54
N ASP A 102 13.90 -23.68 -20.47
CA ASP A 102 14.63 -23.31 -19.24
C ASP A 102 14.67 -21.79 -18.97
N ASP A 103 13.99 -20.99 -19.78
CA ASP A 103 13.97 -19.53 -19.58
C ASP A 103 13.22 -19.15 -18.29
N ASN A 104 13.81 -18.26 -17.47
CA ASN A 104 13.22 -17.68 -16.23
C ASN A 104 11.79 -17.11 -16.39
N ILE A 105 11.35 -16.91 -17.63
CA ILE A 105 9.99 -16.51 -17.91
C ILE A 105 8.95 -17.56 -17.48
N TRP A 106 9.30 -18.85 -17.42
CA TRP A 106 8.39 -19.93 -17.07
C TRP A 106 8.26 -20.19 -15.56
N GLU A 107 9.21 -19.73 -14.76
CA GLU A 107 9.18 -19.89 -13.30
C GLU A 107 8.22 -18.89 -12.64
N ASP A 108 7.43 -19.28 -11.64
CA ASP A 108 6.55 -18.36 -10.89
C ASP A 108 7.00 -18.09 -9.44
N ILE A 109 8.29 -18.36 -9.17
CA ILE A 109 8.94 -18.15 -7.87
C ILE A 109 8.77 -16.70 -7.40
N GLY A 110 8.25 -16.50 -6.19
CA GLY A 110 8.06 -15.16 -5.59
C GLY A 110 6.90 -14.35 -6.17
N LEU A 111 6.17 -14.90 -7.15
CA LEU A 111 4.98 -14.29 -7.76
C LEU A 111 3.69 -15.08 -7.49
N ASN A 112 3.80 -16.38 -7.21
CA ASN A 112 2.69 -17.20 -6.77
C ASN A 112 2.54 -17.10 -5.25
N ASP A 113 1.34 -16.79 -4.79
CA ASP A 113 0.85 -17.30 -3.51
C ASP A 113 -0.05 -18.47 -3.90
N ASP A 114 0.04 -19.60 -3.21
CA ASP A 114 -0.83 -20.77 -3.43
C ASP A 114 -2.30 -20.49 -3.04
N ASP A 115 -2.67 -19.23 -2.83
CA ASP A 115 -4.01 -18.74 -2.52
C ASP A 115 -4.62 -18.11 -3.78
N ASP A 116 -5.51 -18.84 -4.46
CA ASP A 116 -6.35 -18.32 -5.56
C ASP A 116 -7.25 -17.15 -5.11
N GLU A 117 -7.40 -16.97 -3.79
CA GLU A 117 -8.02 -15.80 -3.18
C GLU A 117 -7.01 -14.66 -3.13
N GLY A 118 -7.01 -13.81 -4.17
CA GLY A 118 -6.23 -12.58 -4.20
C GLY A 118 -6.31 -11.81 -2.87
N PRO A 119 -5.27 -11.05 -2.50
CA PRO A 119 -5.12 -10.58 -1.13
C PRO A 119 -6.29 -9.68 -0.72
N PRO A 120 -6.61 -9.70 0.58
CA PRO A 120 -7.88 -9.23 1.07
C PRO A 120 -8.10 -7.74 0.74
N PRO A 121 -9.36 -7.29 0.56
CA PRO A 121 -9.68 -5.94 0.10
C PRO A 121 -9.11 -4.81 0.96
N TRP A 122 -8.94 -5.04 2.27
CA TRP A 122 -8.31 -4.08 3.18
C TRP A 122 -6.83 -3.83 2.87
N LEU A 123 -6.18 -4.72 2.13
CA LEU A 123 -4.80 -4.62 1.71
C LEU A 123 -4.67 -4.13 0.26
N SER A 124 -5.51 -4.65 -0.64
CA SER A 124 -5.44 -4.41 -2.09
C SER A 124 -6.19 -3.15 -2.55
N SER A 125 -7.31 -2.79 -1.91
CA SER A 125 -8.15 -1.67 -2.36
C SER A 125 -7.84 -0.37 -1.61
N GLU A 126 -7.40 0.65 -2.34
CA GLU A 126 -7.17 2.00 -1.78
C GLU A 126 -8.47 2.59 -1.20
N ARG A 127 -9.62 2.34 -1.86
CA ARG A 127 -10.92 2.82 -1.39
C ARG A 127 -11.27 2.21 -0.03
N VAL A 128 -11.03 0.91 0.14
CA VAL A 128 -11.28 0.22 1.41
C VAL A 128 -10.33 0.73 2.48
N ARG A 129 -9.04 0.90 2.20
CA ARG A 129 -8.07 1.46 3.15
C ARG A 129 -8.43 2.87 3.62
N LYS A 130 -8.83 3.75 2.69
CA LYS A 130 -9.31 5.09 3.02
C LYS A 130 -10.60 5.04 3.84
N GLY A 131 -11.53 4.15 3.50
CA GLY A 131 -12.76 3.94 4.26
C GLY A 131 -12.50 3.51 5.70
N ILE A 132 -11.64 2.49 5.91
CA ILE A 132 -11.25 2.02 7.24
C ILE A 132 -10.62 3.16 8.06
N LYS A 133 -9.66 3.89 7.49
CA LYS A 133 -9.07 5.05 8.17
C LYS A 133 -10.10 6.12 8.52
N GLY A 134 -11.05 6.39 7.64
CA GLY A 134 -12.12 7.35 7.87
C GLY A 134 -13.03 6.96 9.04
N ILE A 135 -13.42 5.67 9.12
CA ILE A 135 -14.25 5.16 10.23
C ILE A 135 -13.48 5.25 11.54
N LEU A 136 -12.22 4.78 11.58
CA LEU A 136 -11.39 4.86 12.79
C LEU A 136 -11.17 6.30 13.26
N LEU A 137 -10.99 7.24 12.32
CA LEU A 137 -10.83 8.65 12.66
C LEU A 137 -12.12 9.24 13.24
N ARG A 138 -13.29 8.88 12.67
CA ARG A 138 -14.60 9.29 13.21
C ARG A 138 -14.78 8.76 14.63
N ASP A 139 -14.57 7.47 14.84
CA ASP A 139 -14.75 6.84 16.14
C ASP A 139 -13.83 7.45 17.21
N ARG A 140 -12.56 7.74 16.84
CA ARG A 140 -11.64 8.49 17.69
C ARG A 140 -12.13 9.89 17.99
N SER A 141 -12.68 10.59 17.01
CA SER A 141 -13.21 11.95 17.20
C SER A 141 -14.40 11.95 18.15
N ASP A 142 -15.26 10.94 18.08
CA ASP A 142 -16.40 10.76 18.99
C ASP A 142 -15.93 10.44 20.42
N GLU A 143 -14.84 9.67 20.56
CA GLU A 143 -14.21 9.39 21.84
C GLU A 143 -13.60 10.64 22.48
N GLU A 144 -12.80 11.39 21.74
CA GLU A 144 -12.21 12.65 22.22
C GLU A 144 -13.30 13.65 22.61
N LEU A 145 -14.39 13.75 21.84
CA LEU A 145 -15.50 14.64 22.18
C LEU A 145 -16.18 14.22 23.49
N ARG A 146 -16.34 12.92 23.75
CA ARG A 146 -16.87 12.42 25.02
C ARG A 146 -15.93 12.77 26.18
N ARG A 147 -14.62 12.60 25.99
CA ARG A 147 -13.58 12.96 26.98
C ARG A 147 -13.61 14.46 27.30
N LEU A 148 -13.59 15.31 26.27
CA LEU A 148 -13.62 16.77 26.44
C LEU A 148 -14.88 17.25 27.16
N ARG A 149 -16.05 16.65 26.89
CA ARG A 149 -17.28 16.98 27.62
C ARG A 149 -17.19 16.61 29.09
N HIS A 150 -16.56 15.48 29.40
CA HIS A 150 -16.33 15.05 30.78
C HIS A 150 -15.38 16.00 31.51
N GLU A 151 -14.23 16.31 30.90
CA GLU A 151 -13.25 17.25 31.45
C GLU A 151 -13.83 18.66 31.64
N MET A 152 -14.59 19.15 30.66
CA MET A 152 -15.28 20.44 30.77
C MET A 152 -16.28 20.45 31.93
N ARG A 153 -17.04 19.36 32.13
CA ARG A 153 -17.98 19.26 33.25
C ARG A 153 -17.23 19.28 34.58
N ALA A 154 -16.19 18.46 34.71
CA ALA A 154 -15.36 18.40 35.91
C ALA A 154 -14.75 19.78 36.24
N MET A 155 -14.21 20.47 35.24
CA MET A 155 -13.62 21.81 35.42
C MET A 155 -14.66 22.85 35.87
N ARG A 156 -15.89 22.78 35.33
CA ARG A 156 -16.98 23.68 35.72
C ARG A 156 -17.50 23.40 37.13
N GLU A 157 -17.56 22.13 37.53
CA GLU A 157 -17.94 21.72 38.88
C GLU A 157 -16.88 22.18 39.89
N TRP A 158 -15.61 21.90 39.61
CA TRP A 158 -14.50 22.34 40.45
C TRP A 158 -14.46 23.87 40.62
N MET A 159 -14.57 24.63 39.52
CA MET A 159 -14.56 26.10 39.61
C MET A 159 -15.73 26.65 40.43
N ARG A 160 -16.91 25.99 40.36
CA ARG A 160 -18.07 26.38 41.18
C ARG A 160 -17.80 26.14 42.66
N GLU A 161 -17.27 24.98 43.00
CA GLU A 161 -16.95 24.62 44.39
C GLU A 161 -15.92 25.59 44.99
N GLU A 162 -14.84 25.87 44.26
CA GLU A 162 -13.82 26.83 44.68
C GLU A 162 -14.39 28.24 44.84
N TRP A 163 -15.26 28.66 43.92
CA TRP A 163 -15.93 29.96 44.01
C TRP A 163 -16.83 30.07 45.24
N GLU A 164 -17.61 29.02 45.54
CA GLU A 164 -18.45 28.97 46.74
C GLU A 164 -17.62 29.00 48.03
N LEU A 165 -16.48 28.32 48.07
CA LEU A 165 -15.56 28.36 49.21
C LEU A 165 -14.98 29.76 49.42
N LEU A 166 -14.55 30.43 48.34
CA LEU A 166 -14.06 31.81 48.41
C LEU A 166 -15.13 32.77 48.92
N LEU A 167 -16.37 32.66 48.44
CA LEU A 167 -17.48 33.49 48.92
C LEU A 167 -17.73 33.29 50.42
N ARG A 168 -17.78 32.02 50.88
CA ARG A 168 -17.94 31.72 52.32
C ARG A 168 -16.80 32.28 53.15
N ALA A 169 -15.56 32.20 52.67
CA ALA A 169 -14.42 32.78 53.36
C ALA A 169 -14.54 34.31 53.46
N ILE A 170 -14.90 34.99 52.38
CA ILE A 170 -15.13 36.44 52.37
C ILE A 170 -16.23 36.84 53.36
N ASP A 171 -17.35 36.11 53.38
CA ASP A 171 -18.47 36.41 54.28
C ASP A 171 -18.11 36.15 55.74
N GLY A 172 -17.37 35.08 56.04
CA GLY A 172 -16.86 34.80 57.39
C GLY A 172 -15.90 35.88 57.90
N VAL A 173 -15.06 36.42 57.03
CA VAL A 173 -14.12 37.53 57.33
C VAL A 173 -14.87 38.81 57.63
N LYS A 174 -15.88 39.14 56.81
CA LYS A 174 -16.77 40.30 57.04
C LYS A 174 -17.54 40.16 58.37
N ALA A 175 -18.04 38.96 58.67
CA ALA A 175 -18.78 38.69 59.91
C ALA A 175 -17.89 38.72 61.16
N SER A 176 -16.61 38.38 61.05
CA SER A 176 -15.65 38.31 62.17
C SER A 176 -14.89 39.62 62.42
N GLY A 177 -15.07 40.65 61.58
CA GLY A 177 -14.41 41.96 61.73
C GLY A 177 -12.87 41.94 61.60
N MET A 178 -12.29 40.83 61.13
CA MET A 178 -10.84 40.67 60.96
C MET A 178 -10.41 41.08 59.54
N PHE A 179 -9.50 42.04 59.42
CA PHE A 179 -8.80 42.33 58.15
C PHE A 179 -7.79 41.19 57.87
N LEU A 180 -8.00 40.37 56.85
CA LEU A 180 -7.10 39.26 56.53
C LEU A 180 -5.90 39.68 55.68
N HIS A 181 -4.70 39.42 56.21
CA HIS A 181 -3.49 39.20 55.43
C HIS A 181 -3.60 37.81 54.78
N SER A 182 -3.76 37.80 53.45
CA SER A 182 -3.92 36.62 52.60
C SER A 182 -2.82 35.57 52.84
N THR A 183 -3.17 34.41 53.38
CA THR A 183 -2.34 33.20 53.24
C THR A 183 -3.21 31.95 53.09
N PHE A 184 -3.07 31.33 51.91
CA PHE A 184 -3.13 29.90 51.60
C PHE A 184 -4.35 29.06 52.04
N VAL A 185 -5.08 28.55 51.03
CA VAL A 185 -5.29 27.09 50.89
C VAL A 185 -5.31 26.75 49.40
N CYS A 186 -4.17 26.31 48.84
CA CYS A 186 -4.11 25.60 47.57
C CYS A 186 -3.28 24.33 47.85
N GLN A 187 -3.92 23.31 48.41
CA GLN A 187 -3.21 22.06 48.76
C GLN A 187 -3.94 20.78 48.31
N TYR A 188 -4.99 20.89 47.48
CA TYR A 188 -5.67 19.73 46.90
C TYR A 188 -5.65 19.68 45.36
N SER A 189 -4.69 20.37 44.73
CA SER A 189 -4.63 20.57 43.28
C SER A 189 -3.89 19.49 42.48
N CYS A 190 -3.60 18.28 43.01
CA CYS A 190 -2.78 17.31 42.26
C CYS A 190 -3.21 15.82 42.24
N LEU A 191 -4.26 15.38 42.93
CA LEU A 191 -4.57 13.93 42.94
C LEU A 191 -5.51 13.44 41.83
N PHE A 192 -6.14 14.33 41.04
CA PHE A 192 -7.08 13.90 40.00
C PHE A 192 -6.50 13.80 38.58
N PHE A 193 -5.22 14.13 38.37
CA PHE A 193 -4.59 14.06 37.04
C PHE A 193 -3.70 12.81 36.84
N GLN A 194 -3.62 11.89 37.81
CA GLN A 194 -2.77 10.68 37.71
C GLN A 194 -3.50 9.37 37.37
N VAL A 195 -4.83 9.37 37.23
CA VAL A 195 -5.56 8.15 36.82
C VAL A 195 -6.66 8.50 35.81
N THR A 196 -6.28 8.66 34.54
CA THR A 196 -7.10 8.35 33.32
C THR A 196 -6.31 8.63 32.04
#